data_AF-A0A2G6FXS8-F1
#
_entry.id   AF-A0A2G6FXS8-F1
#
_cell.length_a   1.000
_cell.length_b   1.000
_cell.length_c   1.000
_cell.angle_alpha   90.00
_cell.angle_beta   90.00
_cell.angle_gamma   90.00
#
_symmetry.space_group_name_H-M   'P 1'
#
loop_
_entity.id
_entity.type
_entity.pdbx_description
1 polymer ?
#
loop_
_entity_poly.entity_id
_entity_poly.type
_entity_poly.pdbx_seq_one_letter_code
_entity_poly.pdbx_strand_id
1 'polypeptide(L)'
;MAQGILPFQYKKERCRIGVTGLAGLPLYLELASAAKLQQLVERYFGHLGPLQGWSTVQHIFALVMLNLAGGDCVDDLERLNGDAGFSKILRQAET
;
A
#
# COMPACT_ATOMS: atom_id res chain seq x y z
N MET A 1 -16.06 -3.79 9.65
CA MET A 1 -16.63 -3.11 8.46
C MET A 1 -16.96 -4.17 7.41
N ALA A 2 -17.83 -3.85 6.43
CA ALA A 2 -18.02 -4.73 5.27
C ALA A 2 -16.72 -4.78 4.45
N GLN A 3 -16.45 -5.91 3.80
CA GLN A 3 -15.27 -6.08 2.94
C GLN A 3 -15.41 -5.22 1.68
N GLY A 4 -14.32 -4.58 1.27
CA GLY A 4 -14.22 -3.71 0.10
C GLY A 4 -13.78 -4.46 -1.17
N ILE A 5 -12.99 -3.78 -2.01
CA ILE A 5 -12.46 -4.29 -3.28
C ILE A 5 -11.36 -5.34 -3.02
N LEU A 6 -10.49 -5.06 -2.04
CA LEU A 6 -9.38 -5.92 -1.64
C LEU A 6 -9.83 -6.95 -0.59
N PRO A 7 -9.22 -8.13 -0.56
CA PRO A 7 -9.66 -9.27 0.24
C PRO A 7 -9.19 -9.19 1.70
N PHE A 8 -9.51 -8.09 2.40
CA PHE A 8 -9.25 -7.95 3.83
C PHE A 8 -10.47 -7.40 4.57
N GLN A 9 -10.50 -7.60 5.90
CA GLN A 9 -11.59 -7.12 6.73
C GLN A 9 -11.08 -6.54 8.05
N TYR A 10 -11.51 -5.32 8.35
CA TYR A 10 -11.31 -4.75 9.68
C TYR A 10 -12.17 -5.46 10.71
N LYS A 11 -11.48 -6.00 11.73
CA LYS A 11 -12.08 -6.51 12.95
C LYS A 11 -11.97 -5.46 14.05
N LYS A 12 -12.99 -5.40 14.90
CA LYS A 12 -12.96 -4.53 16.07
C LYS A 12 -11.88 -5.03 17.03
N GLU A 13 -10.88 -4.20 17.30
CA GLU A 13 -9.89 -4.48 18.33
C GLU A 13 -10.58 -4.50 19.69
N ARG A 14 -10.35 -5.54 20.48
CA ARG A 14 -10.99 -5.75 21.79
C ARG A 14 -10.08 -5.29 22.93
N CYS A 15 -8.79 -5.16 22.67
CA CYS A 15 -7.79 -4.75 23.64
C CYS A 15 -7.63 -3.23 23.64
N ARG A 16 -7.42 -2.61 24.82
CA ARG A 16 -7.20 -1.15 24.96
C ARG A 16 -5.81 -0.69 24.51
N ILE A 17 -5.17 -1.42 23.60
CA ILE A 17 -3.86 -1.04 23.05
C ILE A 17 -4.12 0.09 22.05
N GLY A 18 -3.31 1.14 22.07
CA GLY A 18 -3.43 2.25 21.13
C GLY A 18 -3.26 1.76 19.70
N VAL A 19 -4.22 2.10 18.84
CA VAL A 19 -4.12 1.85 17.39
C VAL A 19 -3.19 2.91 16.81
N THR A 20 -2.19 2.49 16.02
CA THR A 20 -1.27 3.42 15.35
C THR A 20 -1.89 3.93 14.03
N GLY A 21 -1.36 5.03 13.49
CA GLY A 21 -1.78 5.54 12.18
C GLY A 21 -1.61 4.54 11.04
N LEU A 22 -0.71 3.54 11.19
CA LEU A 22 -0.48 2.50 10.20
C LEU A 22 -1.69 1.60 9.96
N ALA A 23 -2.59 1.47 10.94
CA ALA A 23 -3.81 0.68 10.78
C ALA A 23 -4.73 1.23 9.66
N GLY A 24 -4.56 2.49 9.27
CA GLY A 24 -5.29 3.13 8.17
C GLY A 24 -4.70 2.87 6.78
N LEU A 25 -3.48 2.35 6.66
CA LEU A 25 -2.84 2.16 5.34
C LEU A 25 -3.64 1.28 4.36
N PRO A 26 -4.26 0.16 4.78
CA PRO A 26 -5.11 -0.63 3.89
C PRO A 26 -6.31 0.13 3.31
N LEU A 27 -6.83 1.15 4.01
CA LEU A 27 -7.91 2.01 3.46
C LEU A 27 -7.42 2.88 2.31
N TYR A 28 -6.17 3.36 2.38
CA TYR A 28 -5.57 4.09 1.26
C TYR A 28 -5.29 3.19 0.06
N LEU A 29 -4.96 1.91 0.29
CA LEU A 29 -4.85 0.93 -0.80
C LEU A 29 -6.21 0.66 -1.47
N GLU A 30 -7.28 0.50 -0.69
CA GLU A 30 -8.65 0.44 -1.22
C GLU A 30 -8.99 1.65 -2.08
N LEU A 31 -8.66 2.86 -1.60
CA LEU A 31 -8.87 4.08 -2.36
C LEU A 31 -8.06 4.08 -3.66
N ALA A 32 -6.80 3.66 -3.63
CA ALA A 32 -5.95 3.57 -4.81
C ALA A 32 -6.52 2.58 -5.85
N SER A 33 -7.02 1.42 -5.39
CA SER A 33 -7.69 0.44 -6.24
C SER A 33 -9.00 0.99 -6.82
N ALA A 34 -9.84 1.63 -6.01
CA ALA A 34 -11.08 2.26 -6.45
C ALA A 34 -10.84 3.39 -7.47
N ALA A 35 -9.77 4.16 -7.28
CA ALA A 35 -9.36 5.25 -8.17
C ALA A 35 -8.60 4.76 -9.41
N LYS A 36 -8.35 3.45 -9.55
CA LYS A 36 -7.57 2.85 -10.64
C LYS A 36 -6.17 3.48 -10.78
N LEU A 37 -5.54 3.77 -9.64
CA LEU A 37 -4.23 4.44 -9.62
C LEU A 37 -3.17 3.65 -10.40
N GLN A 38 -3.17 2.32 -10.32
CA GLN A 38 -2.27 1.46 -11.10
C GLN A 38 -2.38 1.74 -12.61
N GLN A 39 -3.59 1.82 -13.16
CA GLN A 39 -3.81 2.13 -14.58
C GLN A 39 -3.31 3.52 -14.96
N LEU A 40 -3.47 4.52 -14.07
CA LEU A 40 -2.95 5.86 -14.29
C LEU A 40 -1.42 5.84 -14.31
N VAL A 41 -0.80 5.13 -13.36
CA VAL A 41 0.65 5.00 -13.30
C VAL A 41 1.18 4.32 -14.56
N GLU A 42 0.60 3.21 -15.00
CA GLU A 42 1.00 2.55 -16.24
C GLU A 42 0.82 3.45 -17.46
N ARG A 43 -0.29 4.21 -17.53
CA ARG A 43 -0.55 5.13 -18.63
C ARG A 43 0.49 6.24 -18.73
N TYR A 44 0.90 6.84 -17.61
CA TYR A 44 1.81 7.99 -17.62
C TYR A 44 3.29 7.59 -17.52
N PHE A 45 3.59 6.49 -16.82
CA PHE A 45 4.95 6.08 -16.47
C PHE A 45 5.34 4.70 -17.01
N GLY A 46 4.47 3.99 -17.72
CA GLY A 46 4.76 2.65 -18.25
C GLY A 46 5.93 2.60 -19.24
N HIS A 47 6.35 3.74 -19.78
CA HIS A 47 7.50 3.85 -20.68
C HIS A 47 8.87 3.79 -19.96
N LEU A 48 8.92 3.96 -18.64
CA LEU A 48 10.17 3.97 -17.86
C LEU A 48 10.80 2.58 -17.70
N GLY A 49 10.05 1.51 -18.02
CA GLY A 49 10.52 0.14 -17.86
C GLY A 49 10.76 -0.26 -16.40
N PRO A 50 11.04 -1.54 -16.14
CA PRO A 50 11.37 -2.00 -14.79
C PRO A 50 12.75 -1.50 -14.37
N LEU A 51 12.86 -1.05 -13.12
CA LEU A 51 14.12 -0.65 -12.50
C LEU A 51 14.45 -1.65 -11.38
N GLN A 52 15.66 -2.19 -11.37
CA GLN A 52 16.13 -3.15 -10.34
C GLN A 52 15.19 -4.36 -10.12
N GLY A 53 14.45 -4.79 -11.15
CA GLY A 53 13.51 -5.91 -11.07
C GLY A 53 12.11 -5.57 -10.56
N TRP A 54 11.83 -4.29 -10.32
CA TRP A 54 10.54 -3.79 -9.84
C TRP A 54 9.86 -2.92 -10.90
N SER A 55 8.53 -3.03 -11.00
CA SER A 55 7.75 -2.21 -11.93
C SER A 55 7.65 -0.76 -11.42
N THR A 56 7.37 0.18 -12.32
CA THR A 56 7.15 1.58 -11.95
C THR A 56 5.93 1.75 -11.04
N VAL A 57 4.90 0.91 -11.20
CA VAL A 57 3.73 0.82 -10.31
C VAL A 57 4.18 0.49 -8.89
N GLN A 58 5.01 -0.55 -8.72
CA GLN A 58 5.50 -0.97 -7.42
C GLN A 58 6.31 0.13 -6.71
N HIS A 59 7.19 0.83 -7.45
CA HIS A 59 7.94 1.95 -6.88
C HIS A 59 7.02 3.07 -6.41
N ILE A 60 6.05 3.48 -7.23
CA ILE A 60 5.15 4.57 -6.89
C ILE A 60 4.26 4.19 -5.71
N PHE A 61 3.70 2.99 -5.69
CA PHE A 61 2.90 2.51 -4.57
C PHE A 61 3.73 2.44 -3.28
N ALA A 62 4.95 1.92 -3.32
CA ALA A 62 5.84 1.88 -2.17
C ALA A 62 6.13 3.29 -1.62
N LEU A 63 6.47 4.26 -2.49
CA LEU A 63 6.72 5.65 -2.10
C LEU A 63 5.48 6.34 -1.52
N VAL A 64 4.30 6.13 -2.12
CA VAL A 64 3.05 6.69 -1.58
C VAL A 64 2.75 6.12 -0.20
N MET A 65 2.87 4.79 -0.02
CA MET A 65 2.63 4.14 1.27
C MET A 65 3.65 4.58 2.33
N LEU A 66 4.92 4.76 1.95
CA LEU A 66 5.96 5.29 2.83
C LEU A 66 5.62 6.68 3.36
N ASN A 67 5.20 7.58 2.46
CA ASN A 67 4.77 8.93 2.84
C ASN A 67 3.53 8.90 3.76
N LEU A 68 2.54 8.06 3.46
CA LEU A 68 1.34 7.91 4.29
C LEU A 68 1.63 7.30 5.67
N ALA A 69 2.66 6.46 5.76
CA ALA A 69 3.15 5.90 7.02
C ALA A 69 3.95 6.90 7.86
N GLY A 70 4.28 8.07 7.29
CA GLY A 70 5.13 9.09 7.91
C GLY A 70 6.61 8.67 7.95
N GLY A 71 7.09 7.96 6.92
CA GLY A 71 8.51 7.69 6.74
C GLY A 71 9.26 8.89 6.19
N ASP A 72 10.49 9.09 6.64
CA ASP A 72 11.35 10.21 6.26
C ASP A 72 12.41 9.79 5.23
N CYS A 73 12.70 8.48 5.12
CA CYS A 73 13.69 7.95 4.18
C CYS A 73 13.27 6.59 3.59
N VAL A 74 13.99 6.14 2.56
CA VAL A 74 13.71 4.86 1.87
C VAL A 74 13.91 3.66 2.79
N ASP A 75 14.80 3.76 3.78
CA ASP A 75 15.04 2.69 4.75
C ASP A 75 13.78 2.40 5.61
N ASP A 76 12.89 3.38 5.78
CA ASP A 76 11.61 3.18 6.48
C ASP A 76 10.66 2.24 5.73
N LEU A 77 10.97 1.85 4.48
CA LEU A 77 10.26 0.75 3.80
C LEU A 77 10.38 -0.58 4.55
N GLU A 78 11.46 -0.79 5.32
CA GLU A 78 11.60 -1.99 6.16
C GLU A 78 10.47 -2.10 7.18
N ARG A 79 9.96 -0.96 7.68
CA ARG A 79 8.84 -0.92 8.62
C ARG A 79 7.53 -1.34 7.97
N LEU A 80 7.32 -1.00 6.69
CA LEU A 80 6.16 -1.47 5.92
C LEU A 80 6.28 -2.96 5.58
N ASN A 81 7.48 -3.41 5.23
CA ASN A 81 7.76 -4.82 4.93
C ASN A 81 7.71 -5.71 6.18
N GLY A 82 7.83 -5.13 7.38
CA GLY A 82 7.66 -5.82 8.66
C GLY A 82 6.23 -6.34 8.89
N ASP A 83 5.22 -5.80 8.20
CA ASP A 83 3.84 -6.30 8.22
C ASP A 83 3.56 -7.17 6.98
N ALA A 84 3.73 -8.48 7.14
CA ALA A 84 3.47 -9.45 6.08
C ALA A 84 2.01 -9.45 5.58
N GLY A 85 1.04 -9.02 6.42
CA GLY A 85 -0.35 -8.87 6.02
C GLY A 85 -0.52 -7.69 5.07
N PHE A 86 0.05 -6.55 5.45
CA PHE A 86 0.08 -5.35 4.62
C PHE A 86 0.79 -5.59 3.29
N SER A 87 1.97 -6.21 3.30
CA SER A 87 2.72 -6.50 2.06
C SER A 87 1.92 -7.34 1.07
N LYS A 88 1.12 -8.32 1.55
CA LYS A 88 0.26 -9.12 0.67
C LYS A 88 -0.85 -8.31 0.02
N ILE A 89 -1.49 -7.42 0.78
CA ILE A 89 -2.56 -6.55 0.27
C ILE A 89 -1.98 -5.54 -0.73
N LEU A 90 -0.79 -4.99 -0.44
CA LEU A 90 -0.06 -4.10 -1.33
C LEU A 90 0.20 -4.76 -2.69
N ARG A 91 0.71 -6.01 -2.71
CA ARG A 91 0.91 -6.75 -3.97
C ARG A 91 -0.36 -6.93 -4.78
N GLN A 92 -1.48 -7.18 -4.13
CA GLN A 92 -2.76 -7.33 -4.83
C GLN A 92 -3.26 -6.02 -5.42
N ALA A 93 -2.97 -4.87 -4.79
CA ALA A 93 -3.33 -3.56 -5.32
C ALA A 93 -2.44 -3.11 -6.49
N GLU A 94 -1.24 -3.70 -6.62
CA GLU A 94 -0.29 -3.46 -7.71
C GLU A 94 -0.58 -4.28 -8.99
N THR A 95 -1.55 -5.20 -8.95
CA THR A 95 -1.88 -6.14 -10.06
C THR A 95 -3.17 -5.74 -10.76
#